data_AF-X0V4B2-F1
#
_entry.id   AF-X0V4B2-F1
#
_cell.length_a   1.000
_cell.length_b   1.000
_cell.length_c   1.000
_cell.angle_alpha   90.00
_cell.angle_beta   90.00
_cell.angle_gamma   90.00
#
_symmetry.space_group_name_H-M   'P 1'
#
loop_
_entity.id
_entity.type
_entity.pdbx_description
1 polymer ?
#
loop_
_entity_poly.entity_id
_entity_poly.type
_entity_poly.pdbx_seq_one_letter_code
_entity_poly.pdbx_strand_id
1 'polypeptide(L)'
;MTILDCTIRDGGYYNAWKFEFALVNEYLKCIEETRIDAIELGFRSPNKDNFSNVTDSFIIENLYIPKVEYLGVMLNAKEMNVDLIKSLFTHADKSPINLVRLAVYFEAVESTEGLFKN
;
A
#
# COMPACT_ATOMS: atom_id res chain seq x y z
N MET A 1 20.70 -0.58 -4.92
CA MET A 1 19.88 0.60 -4.56
C MET A 1 18.48 0.29 -5.03
N THR A 2 17.49 0.40 -4.15
CA THR A 2 16.08 0.12 -4.46
C THR A 2 15.34 1.44 -4.59
N ILE A 3 14.59 1.64 -5.67
CA ILE A 3 13.81 2.84 -5.96
C ILE A 3 12.33 2.53 -5.72
N LEU A 4 11.71 3.31 -4.83
CA LEU A 4 10.30 3.23 -4.51
C LEU A 4 9.55 4.42 -5.11
N ASP A 5 8.53 4.15 -5.91
CA ASP A 5 7.52 5.12 -6.27
C ASP A 5 6.36 5.11 -5.27
N CYS A 6 5.99 6.28 -4.76
CA CYS A 6 4.86 6.42 -3.84
C CYS A 6 3.85 7.47 -4.33
N THR A 7 3.81 7.73 -5.64
CA THR A 7 3.01 8.80 -6.23
C THR A 7 1.52 8.66 -5.92
N ILE A 8 0.96 7.45 -6.01
CA ILE A 8 -0.46 7.22 -5.72
C ILE A 8 -0.75 7.41 -4.22
N ARG A 9 0.12 6.87 -3.35
CA ARG A 9 -0.06 6.98 -1.89
C ARG A 9 0.12 8.41 -1.39
N ASP A 10 1.23 9.07 -1.72
CA ASP A 10 1.51 10.44 -1.25
C ASP A 10 0.69 11.49 -2.01
N GLY A 11 0.58 11.37 -3.34
CA GLY A 11 -0.18 12.30 -4.17
C GLY A 11 -1.69 12.26 -3.88
N GLY A 12 -2.20 11.15 -3.35
CA GLY A 12 -3.59 11.00 -2.94
C GLY A 12 -4.06 12.01 -1.89
N TYR A 13 -3.13 12.66 -1.17
CA TYR A 13 -3.46 13.73 -0.23
C TYR A 13 -4.30 14.86 -0.87
N TYR A 14 -4.04 15.19 -2.15
CA TYR A 14 -4.71 16.30 -2.84
C TYR A 14 -6.14 15.99 -3.29
N ASN A 15 -6.50 14.71 -3.43
CA ASN A 15 -7.80 14.29 -3.96
C ASN A 15 -8.52 13.28 -3.05
N ALA A 16 -8.12 13.19 -1.78
CA ALA A 16 -8.64 12.21 -0.82
C ALA A 16 -8.53 10.76 -1.33
N TRP A 17 -7.41 10.44 -2.01
CA TRP A 17 -7.11 9.13 -2.60
C TRP A 17 -8.13 8.67 -3.66
N LYS A 18 -8.85 9.60 -4.27
CA LYS A 18 -9.83 9.34 -5.34
C LYS A 18 -9.17 9.48 -6.69
N PHE A 19 -8.66 8.38 -7.21
CA PHE A 19 -8.15 8.30 -8.57
C PHE A 19 -9.09 7.49 -9.45
N GLU A 20 -9.16 7.84 -10.73
CA GLU A 20 -9.82 7.00 -11.73
C GLU A 20 -8.96 5.76 -12.00
N PHE A 21 -9.57 4.58 -12.02
CA PHE A 21 -8.83 3.34 -12.25
C PHE A 21 -8.16 3.28 -13.62
N ALA A 22 -8.74 3.91 -14.65
CA ALA A 22 -8.14 3.98 -15.97
C ALA A 22 -6.78 4.72 -15.93
N LEU A 23 -6.73 5.86 -15.26
CA LEU A 23 -5.51 6.65 -15.06
C LEU A 23 -4.46 5.85 -14.29
N VAL A 24 -4.86 5.20 -13.19
CA VAL A 24 -3.92 4.40 -12.39
C VAL A 24 -3.41 3.20 -13.18
N ASN A 25 -4.25 2.52 -13.96
CA ASN A 25 -3.81 1.39 -14.76
C ASN A 25 -2.85 1.77 -15.90
N GLU A 26 -3.02 2.95 -16.50
CA GLU A 26 -2.04 3.50 -17.43
C GLU A 26 -0.72 3.78 -16.73
N TYR A 27 -0.77 4.41 -15.56
CA TYR A 27 0.41 4.67 -14.73
C TYR A 27 1.16 3.38 -14.37
N LEU A 28 0.47 2.34 -13.89
CA LEU A 28 1.08 1.06 -13.51
C LEU A 28 1.73 0.34 -14.70
N LYS A 29 1.17 0.45 -15.91
CA LYS A 29 1.83 -0.07 -17.12
C LYS A 29 3.12 0.66 -17.43
N CYS A 30 3.13 1.99 -17.31
CA CYS A 30 4.34 2.77 -17.48
C CYS A 30 5.41 2.39 -16.44
N ILE A 31 5.02 2.14 -15.18
CA ILE A 31 5.92 1.72 -14.10
C ILE A 31 6.69 0.44 -14.46
N GLU A 32 6.03 -0.56 -15.05
CA GLU A 32 6.69 -1.81 -15.47
C GLU A 32 7.76 -1.59 -16.55
N GLU A 33 7.62 -0.54 -17.37
CA GLU A 33 8.61 -0.19 -18.40
C GLU A 33 9.78 0.65 -17.85
N THR A 34 9.74 1.02 -16.56
CA THR A 34 10.78 1.82 -15.91
C THR A 34 11.82 0.94 -15.18
N ARG A 35 12.73 1.59 -14.45
CA ARG A 35 13.69 0.94 -13.52
C ARG A 35 13.27 1.11 -12.05
N ILE A 36 11.98 1.29 -11.80
CA ILE A 36 11.44 1.39 -10.45
C ILE A 36 11.29 -0.03 -9.88
N ASP A 37 11.87 -0.26 -8.71
CA ASP A 37 11.89 -1.59 -8.08
C ASP A 37 10.63 -1.84 -7.24
N ALA A 38 10.04 -0.77 -6.71
CA ALA A 38 8.92 -0.83 -5.79
C ALA A 38 7.85 0.23 -6.10
N ILE A 39 6.57 -0.11 -5.92
CA ILE A 39 5.48 0.87 -5.96
C ILE A 39 4.55 0.75 -4.75
N GLU A 40 4.18 1.87 -4.17
CA GLU A 40 3.24 1.96 -3.05
C GLU A 40 1.88 2.49 -3.53
N LEU A 41 0.89 1.59 -3.58
CA LEU A 41 -0.40 1.84 -4.21
C LEU A 41 -1.33 2.73 -3.38
N GLY A 42 -1.16 2.79 -2.06
CA GLY A 42 -2.07 3.51 -1.18
C GLY A 42 -2.00 3.03 0.26
N PHE A 43 -3.06 3.28 1.02
CA PHE A 43 -3.18 2.79 2.39
C PHE A 43 -3.84 1.41 2.43
N ARG A 44 -3.48 0.60 3.42
CA ARG A 44 -4.33 -0.48 3.93
C ARG A 44 -4.95 0.02 5.23
N SER A 45 -6.28 0.11 5.29
CA SER A 45 -6.95 0.74 6.43
C SER A 45 -8.36 0.16 6.62
N PRO A 46 -9.04 0.42 7.74
CA PRO A 46 -10.46 0.06 7.89
C PRO A 46 -11.40 0.97 7.07
N ASN A 47 -10.89 2.02 6.41
CA ASN A 47 -11.69 2.89 5.54
C ASN A 47 -12.14 2.12 4.29
N LYS A 48 -13.15 2.60 3.56
CA LYS A 48 -13.74 1.89 2.41
C LYS A 48 -13.73 2.70 1.11
N ASP A 49 -12.82 3.67 0.96
CA ASP A 49 -12.82 4.54 -0.21
C ASP A 49 -11.53 4.45 -1.01
N ASN A 50 -11.64 3.89 -2.22
CA ASN A 50 -10.61 3.94 -3.27
C ASN A 50 -9.19 3.63 -2.75
N PHE A 51 -8.17 4.42 -3.10
CA PHE A 51 -6.78 4.17 -2.67
C PHE A 51 -6.49 4.50 -1.18
N SER A 52 -7.50 4.90 -0.40
CA SER A 52 -7.39 5.00 1.06
C SER A 52 -7.57 3.64 1.76
N ASN A 53 -8.03 2.61 1.02
CA ASN A 53 -7.98 1.22 1.45
C ASN A 53 -7.81 0.26 0.26
N VAL A 54 -6.55 -0.01 -0.08
CA VAL A 54 -6.12 -0.90 -1.15
C VAL A 54 -6.01 -2.32 -0.59
N THR A 55 -7.10 -3.10 -0.65
CA THR A 55 -7.13 -4.52 -0.28
C THR A 55 -6.60 -5.44 -1.40
N ASP A 56 -6.37 -6.71 -1.10
CA ASP A 56 -5.94 -7.69 -2.11
C ASP A 56 -7.00 -7.86 -3.20
N SER A 57 -8.28 -7.92 -2.81
CA SER A 57 -9.40 -7.96 -3.76
C SER A 57 -9.49 -6.68 -4.59
N PHE A 58 -9.29 -5.51 -3.99
CA PHE A 58 -9.27 -4.24 -4.71
C PHE A 58 -8.20 -4.25 -5.81
N ILE A 59 -6.99 -4.74 -5.51
CA ILE A 59 -5.91 -4.86 -6.49
C ILE A 59 -6.31 -5.82 -7.62
N ILE A 60 -6.74 -7.03 -7.28
CA ILE A 60 -7.05 -8.09 -8.25
C ILE A 60 -8.22 -7.70 -9.17
N GLU A 61 -9.23 -7.02 -8.64
CA GLU A 61 -10.46 -6.69 -9.37
C GLU A 61 -10.32 -5.43 -10.23
N ASN A 62 -9.48 -4.47 -9.82
CA ASN A 62 -9.48 -3.13 -10.43
C ASN A 62 -8.15 -2.73 -11.09
N LEU A 63 -7.03 -3.37 -10.72
CA LEU A 63 -5.70 -2.89 -11.09
C LEU A 63 -4.93 -3.85 -12.00
N TYR A 64 -4.15 -3.27 -12.91
CA TYR A 64 -3.03 -3.91 -13.58
C TYR A 64 -1.91 -4.12 -12.56
N ILE A 65 -1.43 -5.35 -12.40
CA ILE A 65 -0.35 -5.67 -11.46
C ILE A 65 0.98 -5.59 -12.22
N PRO A 66 1.81 -4.55 -12.02
CA PRO A 66 3.07 -4.41 -12.73
C PRO A 66 4.11 -5.42 -12.23
N LYS A 67 5.03 -5.83 -13.10
CA LYS A 67 6.18 -6.66 -12.72
C LYS A 67 7.27 -5.84 -12.04
N VAL A 68 7.05 -5.53 -10.77
CA VAL A 68 8.03 -4.90 -9.87
C VAL A 68 8.51 -5.89 -8.81
N GLU A 69 9.66 -5.62 -8.19
CA GLU A 69 10.17 -6.45 -7.08
C GLU A 69 9.26 -6.32 -5.85
N TYR A 70 8.77 -5.11 -5.57
CA TYR A 70 7.91 -4.84 -4.42
C TYR A 70 6.61 -4.13 -4.78
N LEU A 71 5.48 -4.77 -4.47
CA LEU A 71 4.16 -4.16 -4.51
C LEU A 71 3.73 -3.83 -3.08
N GLY A 72 3.55 -2.54 -2.81
CA GLY A 72 3.48 -1.99 -1.46
C GLY A 72 2.16 -1.31 -1.10
N VAL A 73 1.86 -1.34 0.20
CA VAL A 73 0.86 -0.48 0.85
C VAL A 73 1.42 0.11 2.14
N MET A 74 0.81 1.20 2.59
CA MET A 74 1.14 1.84 3.86
C MET A 74 0.05 1.62 4.92
N LEU A 75 0.45 1.45 6.17
CA LEU A 75 -0.41 1.50 7.36
C LEU A 75 -0.12 2.79 8.14
N ASN A 76 -1.16 3.44 8.66
CA ASN A 76 -0.97 4.47 9.69
C ASN A 76 -0.92 3.79 11.07
N ALA A 77 0.25 3.75 11.71
CA ALA A 77 0.41 3.00 12.96
C ALA A 77 -0.48 3.53 14.09
N LYS A 78 -0.84 4.82 14.08
CA LYS A 78 -1.76 5.41 15.07
C LYS A 78 -3.17 4.81 15.01
N GLU A 79 -3.55 4.25 13.87
CA GLU A 79 -4.88 3.67 13.64
C GLU A 79 -4.90 2.15 13.79
N MET A 80 -3.76 1.54 14.15
CA MET A 80 -3.56 0.10 14.08
C MET A 80 -3.34 -0.53 15.44
N ASN A 81 -3.83 -1.76 15.57
CA ASN A 81 -3.43 -2.71 16.60
C ASN A 81 -3.23 -4.09 15.94
N VAL A 82 -2.65 -5.03 16.67
CA VAL A 82 -2.28 -6.36 16.14
C VAL A 82 -3.48 -7.12 15.58
N ASP A 83 -4.62 -7.08 16.28
CA ASP A 83 -5.82 -7.81 15.84
C ASP A 83 -6.42 -7.20 14.58
N LEU A 84 -6.42 -5.87 14.47
CA LEU A 84 -6.86 -5.18 13.27
C LEU A 84 -5.96 -5.51 12.07
N ILE A 85 -4.63 -5.50 12.23
CA ILE A 85 -3.70 -5.89 11.16
C ILE A 85 -4.02 -7.32 10.69
N LYS A 86 -4.18 -8.27 11.62
CA LYS A 86 -4.54 -9.66 11.28
C LYS A 86 -5.85 -9.77 10.50
N SER A 87 -6.80 -8.86 10.73
CA SER A 87 -8.06 -8.83 10.00
C SER A 87 -7.97 -8.16 8.61
N LEU A 88 -7.00 -7.27 8.39
CA LEU A 88 -6.84 -6.49 7.16
C LEU A 88 -5.97 -7.19 6.10
N PHE A 89 -5.17 -8.17 6.52
CA PHE A 89 -4.25 -8.89 5.64
C PHE A 89 -4.62 -10.36 5.50
N THR A 90 -4.45 -10.88 4.29
CA THR A 90 -4.39 -12.32 4.06
C THR A 90 -2.96 -12.81 4.33
N HIS A 91 -2.77 -14.12 4.36
CA HIS A 91 -1.40 -14.66 4.44
C HIS A 91 -0.57 -14.19 3.25
N ALA A 92 0.69 -13.83 3.49
CA ALA A 92 1.57 -13.21 2.50
C ALA A 92 1.80 -14.08 1.24
N ASP A 93 1.71 -15.41 1.35
CA ASP A 93 1.81 -16.35 0.22
C ASP A 93 0.62 -16.27 -0.76
N LYS A 94 -0.49 -15.65 -0.34
CA LYS A 94 -1.72 -15.47 -1.13
C LYS A 94 -1.98 -14.01 -1.51
N SER A 95 -1.12 -13.10 -1.05
CA SER A 95 -1.27 -11.67 -1.31
C SER A 95 -0.41 -11.24 -2.49
N PRO A 96 -0.90 -10.36 -3.38
CA PRO A 96 -0.04 -9.68 -4.35
C PRO A 96 0.90 -8.67 -3.67
N ILE A 97 0.60 -8.25 -2.44
CA ILE A 97 1.43 -7.33 -1.65
C ILE A 97 2.55 -8.10 -0.97
N ASN A 98 3.77 -7.61 -1.14
CA ASN A 98 4.97 -8.14 -0.49
C ASN A 98 5.79 -7.06 0.23
N LEU A 99 5.29 -5.81 0.26
CA LEU A 99 5.85 -4.71 1.02
C LEU A 99 4.75 -4.03 1.85
N VAL A 100 4.96 -3.94 3.16
CA VAL A 100 4.10 -3.16 4.05
C VAL A 100 4.95 -2.13 4.77
N ARG A 101 4.64 -0.84 4.58
CA ARG A 101 5.30 0.27 5.27
C ARG A 101 4.39 0.79 6.38
N LEU A 102 4.99 1.19 7.51
CA LEU A 102 4.26 1.82 8.60
C LEU A 102 4.64 3.30 8.67
N ALA A 103 3.64 4.18 8.60
CA ALA A 103 3.79 5.57 9.00
C ALA A 103 3.70 5.66 10.52
N VAL A 104 4.78 6.12 11.15
CA VAL A 104 4.91 6.18 12.61
C VAL A 104 5.48 7.53 13.00
N TYR A 105 4.90 8.15 14.04
CA TYR A 105 5.50 9.31 14.69
C TYR A 105 6.75 8.87 15.44
N PHE A 106 7.82 9.66 15.40
CA PHE A 106 9.11 9.29 15.99
C PHE A 106 8.98 8.87 17.47
N GLU A 107 8.15 9.57 18.23
CA GLU A 107 7.90 9.33 19.65
C GLU A 107 7.14 8.02 19.92
N ALA A 108 6.44 7.50 18.91
CA ALA A 108 5.63 6.28 19.02
C ALA A 108 6.36 5.02 18.55
N VAL A 109 7.57 5.14 17.98
CA VAL A 109 8.31 4.01 17.36
C VAL A 109 8.41 2.81 18.30
N GLU A 110 8.88 3.01 19.54
CA GLU A 110 9.01 1.91 20.52
C GLU A 110 7.65 1.27 20.85
N SER A 111 6.62 2.08 21.07
CA SER A 111 5.27 1.59 21.39
C SER A 111 4.61 0.81 20.24
N THR A 112 5.08 1.02 19.00
CA THR A 112 4.55 0.35 17.80
C THR A 112 5.34 -0.89 17.38
N GLU A 113 6.39 -1.29 18.12
CA GLU A 113 7.23 -2.44 17.79
C GLU A 113 6.40 -3.74 17.59
N GLY A 114 5.35 -3.90 18.40
CA GLY A 114 4.44 -5.04 18.33
C GLY A 114 3.70 -5.18 17.00
N LEU A 115 3.61 -4.13 16.18
CA LEU A 115 2.97 -4.18 14.86
C LEU A 115 3.88 -4.83 13.80
N PHE A 116 5.21 -4.80 13.97
CA PHE A 116 6.19 -5.30 12.99
C PHE A 116 6.44 -6.82 13.05
N LYS A 117 6.05 -7.47 14.13
CA LYS A 117 6.45 -8.86 14.46
C LYS A 117 5.37 -9.92 14.14
N ASN A 118 4.37 -9.59 13.32
CA ASN A 118 3.25 -10.49 12.98
C ASN A 118 3.21 -10.81 11.49
#